data_AF-A0A165VBC2-F1
#
_entry.id   AF-A0A165VBC2-F1
#
_cell.length_a   1.000
_cell.length_b   1.000
_cell.length_c   1.000
_cell.angle_alpha   90.00
_cell.angle_beta   90.00
_cell.angle_gamma   90.00
#
_symmetry.space_group_name_H-M   'P 1'
#
loop_
_entity.id
_entity.type
_entity.pdbx_description
1 polymer ?
#
loop_
_entity_poly.entity_id
_entity_poly.type
_entity_poly.pdbx_seq_one_letter_code
_entity_poly.pdbx_strand_id
1 'polypeptide(L)'
;SSYKVELSKPLKVRGIHDVFHASLLQIHEPNDDRLFPGRSDNQVISLEEQAMLDPEWTVDSIESHKGKGSDAVFEVLWKSG
;
A
#
# COMPACT_ATOMS: atom_id res chain seq x y z
N SER A 1 28.56 12.58 -12.34
CA SER A 1 27.83 13.87 -12.38
C SER A 1 26.59 13.75 -11.51
N SER A 2 26.41 14.61 -10.51
CA SER A 2 25.30 14.57 -9.55
C SER A 2 24.23 15.61 -9.88
N TYR A 3 22.96 15.25 -9.73
CA TYR A 3 21.82 16.14 -9.93
C TYR A 3 20.84 15.99 -8.77
N LYS A 4 20.31 17.12 -8.29
CA LYS A 4 19.40 17.17 -7.15
C LYS A 4 17.96 17.35 -7.62
N VAL A 5 17.05 16.48 -7.17
CA VAL A 5 15.62 16.50 -7.49
C VAL A 5 14.83 16.87 -6.24
N GLU A 6 13.76 17.65 -6.37
CA GLU A 6 12.88 17.90 -5.25
C GLU A 6 12.00 16.67 -4.98
N LEU A 7 12.22 16.02 -3.84
CA LEU A 7 11.40 14.88 -3.41
C LEU A 7 10.22 15.33 -2.54
N SER A 8 9.08 14.65 -2.70
CA SER A 8 7.91 14.79 -1.84
C SER A 8 8.24 14.35 -0.39
N LYS A 9 7.51 14.90 0.58
CA LYS A 9 7.68 14.58 2.01
C LYS A 9 7.71 13.07 2.32
N PRO A 10 6.79 12.23 1.79
CA PRO A 10 6.80 10.81 2.12
C PRO A 10 8.08 10.09 1.64
N LEU A 11 8.62 10.47 0.49
CA LEU A 11 9.87 9.90 -0.03
C LEU A 11 11.07 10.26 0.86
N LYS A 12 11.11 11.48 1.39
CA LYS A 12 12.14 11.92 2.34
C LYS A 12 12.07 11.17 3.68
N VAL A 13 10.86 10.94 4.19
CA VAL A 13 10.64 10.20 5.45
C VAL A 13 11.20 8.77 5.36
N ARG A 14 11.17 8.17 4.17
CA ARG A 14 11.75 6.84 3.91
C ARG A 14 13.25 6.81 3.73
N GLY A 15 13.91 7.97 3.78
CA GLY A 15 15.35 8.08 3.59
C GLY A 15 15.79 8.02 2.12
N ILE A 16 14.90 8.26 1.16
CA ILE A 16 15.31 8.36 -0.25
C ILE A 16 16.15 9.63 -0.42
N HIS A 17 17.35 9.47 -0.96
CA HIS A 17 18.24 10.59 -1.25
C HIS A 17 17.75 11.39 -2.46
N ASP A 18 17.84 12.70 -2.35
CA ASP A 18 17.42 13.64 -3.38
C ASP A 18 18.49 13.88 -4.46
N VAL A 19 19.63 13.19 -4.37
CA VAL A 19 20.75 13.31 -5.31
C VAL A 19 20.89 12.03 -6.13
N PHE A 20 20.81 12.18 -7.45
CA PHE A 20 20.92 11.09 -8.43
C PHE A 20 22.06 11.33 -9.42
N HIS A 21 22.50 10.27 -10.09
CA HIS A 21 23.44 10.42 -11.18
C HIS A 21 22.75 11.03 -12.40
N ALA A 22 23.25 12.16 -12.91
CA ALA A 22 22.58 12.94 -13.95
C ALA A 22 22.31 12.14 -15.25
N SER A 23 23.16 11.16 -15.58
CA SER A 23 22.99 10.33 -16.78
C SER A 23 21.89 9.24 -16.65
N LEU A 24 21.38 9.01 -15.44
CA LEU A 24 20.32 8.04 -15.18
C LEU A 24 18.94 8.70 -15.11
N LEU A 25 18.89 10.03 -15.17
CA LEU A 25 17.62 10.75 -15.17
C LEU A 25 16.90 10.53 -16.50
N GLN A 26 15.61 10.23 -16.39
CA GLN A 26 14.70 10.12 -17.52
C GLN A 26 13.79 11.35 -17.56
N ILE A 27 13.27 11.65 -18.76
CA ILE A 27 12.28 12.72 -18.94
C ILE A 27 11.01 12.30 -18.19
N HIS A 28 10.45 13.24 -17.42
CA HIS A 28 9.19 13.02 -16.74
C HIS A 28 8.04 12.98 -17.74
N GLU A 29 7.33 11.86 -17.78
CA GLU A 29 6.07 11.69 -18.51
C GLU A 29 4.92 11.72 -17.50
N PRO A 30 3.93 12.62 -17.64
CA PRO A 30 2.79 12.66 -16.72
C PRO A 30 1.95 11.39 -16.83
N ASN A 31 1.40 10.94 -15.69
CA ASN A 31 0.54 9.77 -15.65
C ASN A 31 -0.77 10.00 -16.43
N ASP A 32 -1.21 8.99 -17.19
CA ASP A 32 -2.58 8.97 -17.73
C ASP A 32 -3.54 8.42 -16.67
N ASP A 33 -4.21 9.32 -15.97
CA ASP A 33 -5.14 8.97 -14.89
C ASP A 33 -6.37 8.18 -15.36
N ARG A 34 -6.67 8.16 -16.67
CA ARG A 34 -7.77 7.36 -17.23
C ARG A 34 -7.39 5.89 -17.34
N LEU A 35 -6.14 5.62 -17.69
CA LEU A 35 -5.61 4.26 -17.83
C LEU A 35 -5.06 3.73 -16.50
N PHE A 36 -4.53 4.62 -15.66
CA PHE A 36 -3.89 4.30 -14.40
C PHE A 36 -4.45 5.16 -13.25
N PRO A 37 -5.73 4.97 -12.90
CA PRO A 37 -6.29 5.61 -11.72
C PRO A 37 -5.57 5.09 -10.47
N GLY A 38 -5.39 5.95 -9.47
CA GLY A 38 -4.81 5.54 -8.20
C GLY A 38 -3.28 5.57 -8.11
N ARG A 39 -2.58 6.17 -9.09
CA ARG A 39 -1.11 6.28 -9.09
C ARG A 39 -0.55 7.50 -8.38
N SER A 40 -1.32 8.12 -7.50
CA SER A 40 -0.80 9.23 -6.70
C SER A 40 0.31 8.74 -5.77
N ASP A 41 1.32 9.57 -5.47
CA ASP A 41 2.35 9.27 -4.47
C ASP A 41 1.74 8.64 -3.21
N ASN A 42 0.71 9.26 -2.64
CA ASN A 42 0.02 8.75 -1.43
C ASN A 42 -0.65 7.37 -1.57
N GLN A 43 -0.90 6.89 -2.80
CA GLN A 43 -1.58 5.61 -3.06
C GLN A 43 -0.60 4.52 -3.49
N VAL A 44 0.46 4.88 -4.23
CA VAL A 44 1.49 3.93 -4.68
C VAL A 44 2.50 3.64 -3.57
N ILE A 45 2.72 4.62 -2.70
CA ILE A 45 3.78 4.55 -1.71
C ILE A 45 3.46 3.51 -0.62
N SER A 46 2.24 2.98 -0.46
CA SER A 46 2.01 2.15 0.73
C SER A 46 1.02 1.01 0.57
N LEU A 47 1.52 -0.13 0.10
CA LEU A 47 0.87 -1.42 0.40
C LEU A 47 0.84 -1.69 1.92
N GLU A 48 1.84 -1.22 2.66
CA GLU A 48 1.92 -1.32 4.14
C GLU A 48 0.98 -0.35 4.88
N GLU A 49 0.73 0.86 4.36
CA GLU A 49 -0.24 1.79 4.97
C GLU A 49 -1.66 1.53 4.46
N GLN A 50 -1.87 1.03 3.23
CA GLN A 50 -3.16 0.47 2.81
C GLN A 50 -3.56 -0.72 3.70
N ALA A 51 -2.61 -1.60 4.06
CA ALA A 51 -2.85 -2.67 5.02
C ALA A 51 -3.12 -2.16 6.45
N MET A 52 -2.73 -0.93 6.79
CA MET A 52 -3.08 -0.26 8.07
C MET A 52 -4.42 0.51 8.00
N LEU A 53 -4.89 0.85 6.79
CA LEU A 53 -6.11 1.64 6.53
C LEU A 53 -7.31 0.75 6.17
N ASP A 54 -7.08 -0.38 5.51
CA ASP A 54 -8.04 -1.47 5.52
C ASP A 54 -8.01 -2.05 6.93
N PRO A 55 -9.13 -2.07 7.68
CA PRO A 55 -9.20 -2.83 8.90
C PRO A 55 -8.99 -4.29 8.52
N GLU A 56 -7.74 -4.73 8.65
CA GLU A 56 -7.32 -6.11 8.56
C GLU A 56 -8.38 -6.95 9.28
N TRP A 57 -8.97 -7.87 8.53
CA TRP A 57 -10.33 -8.35 8.70
C TRP A 57 -10.72 -8.56 10.16
N THR A 58 -11.39 -7.56 10.75
CA THR A 58 -11.71 -7.64 12.17
C THR A 58 -12.94 -8.51 12.33
N VAL A 59 -12.72 -9.75 12.75
CA VAL A 59 -13.76 -10.65 13.22
C VAL A 59 -14.42 -10.04 14.45
N ASP A 60 -15.75 -9.95 14.44
CA ASP A 60 -16.52 -9.53 15.61
C ASP A 60 -16.65 -10.69 16.61
N SER A 61 -17.11 -11.85 16.12
CA SER A 61 -17.21 -13.07 16.92
C SER A 61 -17.27 -14.34 16.05
N ILE A 62 -16.97 -15.48 16.66
CA ILE A 62 -17.19 -16.81 16.06
C ILE A 62 -18.54 -17.30 16.57
N GLU A 63 -19.51 -17.45 15.67
CA GLU A 63 -20.88 -17.85 16.05
C GLU A 63 -21.01 -19.36 16.21
N SER A 64 -20.28 -20.12 15.41
CA SER A 64 -20.40 -21.58 15.38
C SER A 64 -19.14 -22.24 14.83
N HIS A 65 -18.98 -23.53 15.13
CA HIS A 65 -17.95 -24.36 14.51
C HIS A 65 -18.50 -25.75 14.20
N LYS A 66 -17.97 -26.37 13.14
CA LYS A 66 -18.29 -27.73 12.74
C LYS A 66 -17.01 -28.49 12.41
N GLY A 67 -16.93 -29.76 12.81
CA GLY A 67 -15.76 -30.61 12.59
C GLY A 67 -14.79 -30.62 13.78
N LYS A 68 -13.68 -31.35 13.63
CA LYS A 68 -12.60 -31.46 14.63
C LYS A 68 -11.26 -31.62 13.91
N GLY A 69 -10.18 -31.15 14.52
CA GLY A 69 -8.83 -31.26 13.97
C GLY A 69 -8.63 -30.35 12.75
N SER A 70 -7.98 -30.86 11.70
CA SER A 70 -7.73 -30.14 10.45
C SER A 70 -8.99 -29.77 9.68
N ASP A 71 -10.11 -30.44 9.97
CA ASP A 71 -11.37 -30.30 9.22
C ASP A 71 -12.36 -29.37 9.95
N ALA A 72 -11.89 -28.65 10.98
CA ALA A 72 -12.71 -27.70 11.70
C ALA A 72 -12.96 -26.44 10.86
N VAL A 73 -14.24 -26.13 10.65
CA VAL A 73 -14.71 -24.93 9.94
C VAL A 73 -15.45 -24.04 10.93
N PHE A 74 -15.16 -22.75 10.90
CA PHE A 74 -15.75 -21.74 11.79
C PHE A 74 -16.66 -20.81 11.00
N GLU A 75 -17.83 -20.54 11.57
CA GLU A 75 -18.74 -19.50 11.13
C GLU A 75 -18.40 -18.22 11.88
N VAL A 76 -18.15 -17.15 11.14
CA VAL A 76 -17.53 -15.93 11.64
C VAL A 76 -18.38 -14.73 11.26
N LEU A 77 -18.70 -13.89 12.25
CA LEU A 77 -19.33 -12.60 12.06
C LEU A 77 -18.27 -11.52 11.84
N TRP A 78 -18.38 -10.76 10.76
CA TRP A 78 -17.44 -9.70 10.40
C TRP A 78 -17.93 -8.34 10.93
N LYS A 79 -17.03 -7.49 11.46
CA LYS A 79 -17.40 -6.18 12.01
C LYS A 79 -17.97 -5.17 11.00
N SER A 80 -17.85 -5.43 9.70
CA SER A 80 -18.33 -4.53 8.64
C SER A 80 -19.71 -4.92 8.08
N GLY A 81 -20.53 -5.66 8.84
CA GLY A 81 -21.92 -6.01 8.48
C GLY A 81 -22.94 -4.96 8.92
#